data_AF-A0A9R1X9K9-F1
#
_entry.id   AF-A0A9R1X9K9-F1
#
_cell.length_a   1.000
_cell.length_b   1.000
_cell.length_c   1.000
_cell.angle_alpha   90.00
_cell.angle_beta   90.00
_cell.angle_gamma   90.00
#
_symmetry.space_group_name_H-M   'P 1'
#
loop_
_entity.id
_entity.type
_entity.pdbx_description
1 polymer ?
#
loop_
_entity_poly.entity_id
_entity_poly.type
_entity_poly.pdbx_seq_one_letter_code
_entity_poly.pdbx_strand_id
1 'polypeptide(L)'
;MIDVKMHLDPIGIQNVIYEFNECSTQEKAKARVFFCKHINEMLRFEYLDITNPNILQNHLKEIFNHQKEVILPNCRDEWRILRFQDFKKVNEYNSTLFRMCSQLKYYGHKVTDEDVLEKT
;
A
#
# COMPACT_ATOMS: atom_id res chain seq x y z
N MET A 1 -6.39 -5.53 3.75
CA MET A 1 -6.44 -4.22 3.07
C MET A 1 -7.89 -3.99 2.73
N ILE A 2 -8.60 -3.19 3.53
CA ILE A 2 -10.00 -2.87 3.23
C ILE A 2 -9.99 -2.10 1.91
N ASP A 3 -10.84 -2.49 0.97
CA ASP A 3 -10.90 -1.85 -0.34
C ASP A 3 -11.19 -0.37 -0.12
N VAL A 4 -10.18 0.46 -0.41
CA VAL A 4 -10.24 1.90 -0.21
C VAL A 4 -11.46 2.46 -0.94
N LYS A 5 -11.89 1.86 -2.07
CA LYS A 5 -13.14 2.21 -2.76
C LYS A 5 -14.37 2.06 -1.87
N MET A 6 -14.51 0.98 -1.10
CA MET A 6 -15.66 0.77 -0.21
C MET A 6 -15.81 1.85 0.86
N HIS A 7 -14.73 2.52 1.24
CA HIS A 7 -14.78 3.65 2.18
C HIS A 7 -15.01 5.00 1.49
N LEU A 8 -14.71 5.12 0.20
CA LEU A 8 -14.80 6.37 -0.54
C LEU A 8 -16.15 6.56 -1.23
N ASP A 9 -16.80 5.47 -1.64
CA ASP A 9 -18.13 5.48 -2.29
C ASP A 9 -19.19 6.17 -1.42
N PRO A 10 -19.34 5.85 -0.11
CA PRO A 10 -20.33 6.51 0.73
C PRO A 10 -20.00 7.98 1.01
N ILE A 11 -18.73 8.37 0.89
CA ILE A 11 -18.24 9.73 1.15
C ILE A 11 -18.37 10.62 -0.11
N GLY A 12 -18.58 10.01 -1.29
CA GLY A 12 -18.71 10.70 -2.57
C GLY A 12 -17.41 11.31 -3.09
N ILE A 13 -16.26 10.86 -2.57
CA ILE A 13 -14.93 11.39 -2.93
C ILE A 13 -14.15 10.46 -3.86
N GLN A 14 -14.81 9.45 -4.44
CA GLN A 14 -14.18 8.51 -5.35
C GLN A 14 -13.65 9.20 -6.61
N ASN A 15 -14.45 10.07 -7.22
CA ASN A 15 -14.06 10.87 -8.41
C ASN A 15 -12.91 11.81 -8.10
N VAL A 16 -12.80 12.26 -6.85
CA VAL A 16 -11.74 13.16 -6.41
C VAL A 16 -10.38 12.47 -6.54
N ILE A 17 -10.26 11.20 -6.20
CA ILE A 17 -8.98 10.44 -6.30
C ILE A 17 -8.54 10.22 -7.75
N TYR A 18 -9.47 10.25 -8.70
CA TYR A 18 -9.20 10.07 -10.13
C TYR A 18 -8.99 11.41 -10.86
N GLU A 19 -9.73 12.46 -10.52
CA GLU A 19 -9.76 13.75 -11.25
C GLU A 19 -9.93 14.97 -10.32
N PHE A 20 -9.08 15.11 -9.30
CA PHE A 20 -9.04 16.24 -8.35
C PHE A 20 -9.12 17.66 -8.98
N ASN A 21 -8.76 17.82 -10.26
CA ASN A 21 -8.76 19.11 -10.95
C ASN A 21 -10.18 19.69 -11.18
N GLU A 22 -11.20 18.84 -11.32
CA GLU A 22 -12.59 19.28 -11.53
C GLU A 22 -13.42 19.32 -10.23
N CYS A 23 -12.82 18.95 -9.08
CA CYS A 23 -13.54 18.86 -7.82
C CYS A 23 -13.76 20.22 -7.13
N SER A 24 -14.92 20.33 -6.49
CA SER A 24 -15.31 21.48 -5.66
C SER A 24 -14.39 21.66 -4.44
N THR A 25 -14.34 22.88 -3.91
CA THR A 25 -13.62 23.20 -2.67
C THR A 25 -14.04 22.31 -1.50
N GLN A 26 -15.32 21.94 -1.44
CA GLN A 26 -15.87 21.07 -0.39
C GLN A 26 -15.36 19.63 -0.52
N GLU A 27 -15.30 19.08 -1.72
CA GLU A 27 -14.77 17.74 -1.99
C GLU A 27 -13.26 17.66 -1.69
N LYS A 28 -12.51 18.70 -2.07
CA LYS A 28 -11.08 18.84 -1.74
C LYS A 28 -10.85 18.86 -0.23
N ALA A 29 -11.69 19.58 0.52
CA ALA A 29 -11.61 19.61 1.99
C ALA A 29 -11.92 18.25 2.63
N LYS A 30 -12.95 17.53 2.14
CA LYS A 30 -13.29 16.18 2.62
C LYS A 30 -12.17 15.17 2.35
N ALA A 31 -11.59 15.20 1.15
CA ALA A 31 -10.46 14.34 0.80
C ALA A 31 -9.24 14.61 1.69
N ARG A 32 -8.94 15.88 1.99
CA ARG A 32 -7.85 16.24 2.92
C ARG A 32 -8.06 15.68 4.32
N VAL A 33 -9.26 15.81 4.89
CA VAL A 33 -9.58 15.24 6.22
C VAL A 33 -9.44 13.72 6.21
N PHE A 34 -9.89 13.06 5.14
CA PHE A 34 -9.73 11.61 4.97
C PHE A 34 -8.25 11.23 4.95
N PHE A 35 -7.43 11.88 4.11
CA PHE A 35 -5.99 11.63 4.07
C PHE A 35 -5.32 11.86 5.43
N CYS A 36 -5.56 12.99 6.10
CA CYS A 36 -4.98 13.26 7.41
C CYS A 36 -5.38 12.25 8.50
N LYS A 37 -6.55 11.62 8.38
CA LYS A 37 -7.02 10.58 9.30
C LYS A 37 -6.37 9.21 9.04
N HIS A 38 -6.02 8.92 7.80
CA HIS A 38 -5.59 7.59 7.37
C HIS A 38 -4.09 7.50 7.01
N ILE A 39 -3.40 8.62 6.92
CA ILE A 39 -1.94 8.70 6.84
C ILE A 39 -1.34 8.55 8.24
N ASN A 40 -0.17 7.92 8.33
CA ASN A 40 0.58 7.78 9.58
C ASN A 40 0.75 9.14 10.28
N GLU A 41 0.62 9.18 11.61
CA GLU A 41 0.69 10.43 12.39
C GLU A 41 1.98 11.23 12.13
N MET A 42 3.13 10.58 11.89
CA MET A 42 4.37 11.28 11.56
C MET A 42 4.30 11.99 10.20
N LEU A 43 3.75 11.32 9.19
CA LEU A 43 3.51 11.89 7.86
C LEU A 43 2.44 12.99 7.91
N ARG A 44 1.48 12.90 8.82
CA ARG A 44 0.45 13.93 9.01
C ARG A 44 1.08 15.28 9.36
N PHE A 45 2.09 15.31 10.24
CA PHE A 45 2.78 16.56 10.62
C PHE A 45 3.57 17.17 9.46
N GLU A 46 4.24 16.35 8.64
CA GLU A 46 4.97 16.80 7.45
C GLU A 46 4.06 17.44 6.38
N TYR A 47 2.77 17.09 6.38
CA TYR A 47 1.82 17.52 5.35
C TYR A 47 0.73 18.47 5.83
N LEU A 48 0.83 18.99 7.07
CA LEU A 48 -0.14 19.94 7.62
C LEU A 48 -0.32 21.18 6.74
N ASP A 49 0.78 21.68 6.16
CA ASP A 49 0.82 22.90 5.35
C ASP A 49 0.46 22.68 3.87
N ILE A 50 0.40 21.42 3.41
CA ILE A 50 0.00 21.11 2.03
C ILE A 50 -1.51 21.35 1.88
N THR A 51 -1.85 22.51 1.32
CA THR A 51 -3.25 22.94 1.16
C THR A 51 -3.90 22.34 -0.09
N ASN A 52 -3.10 21.94 -1.08
CA ASN A 52 -3.57 21.34 -2.33
C ASN A 52 -3.50 19.81 -2.27
N PRO A 53 -4.64 19.10 -2.26
CA PRO A 53 -4.68 17.64 -2.21
C PRO A 53 -3.94 16.92 -3.34
N ASN A 54 -3.82 17.54 -4.53
CA ASN A 54 -3.06 16.97 -5.65
C ASN A 54 -1.57 16.84 -5.33
N ILE A 55 -1.01 17.89 -4.72
CA ILE A 55 0.40 17.91 -4.34
C ILE A 55 0.64 16.82 -3.30
N LEU A 56 -0.26 16.68 -2.33
CA LEU A 56 -0.20 15.61 -1.33
C LEU A 56 -0.27 14.21 -1.98
N GLN A 57 -1.21 13.97 -2.88
CA GLN A 57 -1.36 12.67 -3.55
C GLN A 57 -0.11 12.31 -4.36
N ASN A 58 0.44 13.26 -5.12
CA ASN A 58 1.66 13.04 -5.90
C ASN A 58 2.86 12.76 -5.00
N HIS A 59 3.03 13.51 -3.92
CA HIS A 59 4.12 13.29 -2.97
C HIS A 59 4.03 11.92 -2.29
N LEU A 60 2.82 11.52 -1.85
CA LEU A 60 2.59 10.19 -1.28
C LEU A 60 2.88 9.08 -2.29
N LYS A 61 2.51 9.29 -3.56
CA LYS A 61 2.80 8.35 -4.65
C LYS A 61 4.31 8.24 -4.90
N GLU A 62 5.03 9.36 -4.89
CA GLU A 62 6.49 9.37 -5.02
C GLU A 62 7.19 8.63 -3.88
N ILE A 63 6.80 8.89 -2.62
CA ILE A 63 7.33 8.17 -1.47
C ILE A 63 7.03 6.68 -1.57
N PHE A 64 5.80 6.32 -1.92
CA PHE A 64 5.43 4.92 -2.09
C PHE A 64 6.25 4.25 -3.21
N ASN A 65 6.43 4.92 -4.34
CA ASN A 65 7.24 4.40 -5.45
C ASN A 65 8.70 4.22 -5.03
N HIS A 66 9.28 5.19 -4.33
CA HIS A 66 10.63 5.09 -3.81
C HIS A 66 10.77 3.94 -2.81
N GLN A 67 9.84 3.83 -1.85
CA GLN A 67 9.79 2.69 -0.92
C GLN A 67 9.69 1.35 -1.66
N LYS A 68 8.84 1.28 -2.69
CA LYS A 68 8.69 0.10 -3.53
C LYS A 68 10.00 -0.27 -4.23
N GLU A 69 10.72 0.69 -4.80
CA GLU A 69 12.01 0.46 -5.47
C GLU A 69 13.07 -0.11 -4.51
N VAL A 70 13.06 0.34 -3.26
CA VAL A 70 14.02 -0.12 -2.24
C VAL A 70 13.61 -1.47 -1.63
N ILE A 71 12.32 -1.68 -1.34
CA ILE A 71 11.84 -2.85 -0.58
C ILE A 71 11.58 -4.06 -1.49
N LEU A 72 11.06 -3.84 -2.70
CA LEU A 72 10.68 -4.94 -3.60
C LEU A 72 11.86 -5.87 -3.96
N PRO A 73 13.08 -5.37 -4.26
CA PRO A 73 14.23 -6.24 -4.49
C PRO A 73 14.52 -7.16 -3.30
N ASN A 74 14.52 -6.60 -2.07
CA ASN A 74 14.75 -7.38 -0.86
C ASN A 74 13.68 -8.46 -0.65
N CYS A 75 12.40 -8.13 -0.85
CA CYS A 75 11.33 -9.12 -0.76
C CYS A 75 11.48 -10.26 -1.77
N ARG A 76 11.98 -9.97 -2.99
CA ARG A 76 12.25 -11.00 -4.00
C ARG A 76 13.42 -11.89 -3.62
N ASP A 77 14.48 -11.31 -3.07
CA ASP A 77 15.64 -12.08 -2.61
C ASP A 77 15.29 -12.98 -1.43
N GLU A 78 14.58 -12.45 -0.45
CA GLU A 78 14.06 -13.21 0.69
C GLU A 78 13.11 -14.32 0.21
N TRP A 79 12.21 -14.05 -0.75
CA TRP A 79 11.36 -15.08 -1.36
C TRP A 79 12.19 -16.17 -2.03
N ARG A 80 13.22 -15.80 -2.80
CA ARG A 80 14.08 -16.76 -3.50
C ARG A 80 14.75 -17.73 -2.54
N ILE A 81 15.27 -17.24 -1.41
CA ILE A 81 16.00 -18.05 -0.44
C ILE A 81 15.11 -18.73 0.61
N LEU A 82 13.82 -18.39 0.67
CA LEU A 82 12.87 -19.01 1.60
C LEU A 82 12.76 -20.51 1.33
N ARG A 83 13.04 -21.32 2.36
CA ARG A 83 12.94 -22.78 2.33
C ARG A 83 12.33 -23.31 3.61
N PHE A 84 11.51 -24.35 3.48
CA PHE A 84 10.87 -25.02 4.62
C PHE A 84 11.88 -25.52 5.68
N GLN A 85 13.03 -26.05 5.22
CA GLN A 85 14.07 -26.61 6.09
C GLN A 85 14.68 -25.62 7.08
N ASP A 86 14.56 -24.31 6.83
CA ASP A 86 15.09 -23.27 7.71
C ASP A 86 14.14 -23.00 8.92
N PHE A 87 13.00 -23.69 9.00
CA PHE A 87 11.97 -23.53 10.04
C PHE A 87 11.80 -24.80 10.88
N LYS A 88 11.52 -24.61 12.17
CA LYS A 88 11.30 -25.73 13.11
C LYS A 88 9.87 -26.26 13.05
N LYS A 89 8.91 -25.44 12.62
CA LYS A 89 7.49 -25.79 12.60
C LYS A 89 6.82 -25.35 11.30
N VAL A 90 5.85 -26.16 10.86
CA VAL A 90 5.05 -25.90 9.65
C VAL A 90 4.27 -24.59 9.74
N ASN A 91 3.73 -24.25 10.91
CA ASN A 91 2.97 -23.02 11.09
C ASN A 91 3.85 -21.75 10.97
N GLU A 92 5.10 -21.80 11.43
CA GLU A 92 6.07 -20.71 11.31
C GLU A 92 6.43 -20.47 9.84
N TYR A 93 6.66 -21.55 9.11
CA TYR A 93 6.89 -21.49 7.67
C TYR A 93 5.69 -20.89 6.92
N ASN A 94 4.51 -21.46 7.10
CA ASN A 94 3.29 -21.03 6.40
C ASN A 94 2.95 -19.56 6.69
N SER A 95 3.14 -19.12 7.95
CA SER A 95 2.93 -17.71 8.32
C SER A 95 3.92 -16.79 7.60
N THR A 96 5.19 -17.21 7.48
CA THR A 96 6.23 -16.44 6.80
C THR A 96 5.98 -16.38 5.29
N LEU A 97 5.62 -17.52 4.69
CA LEU A 97 5.26 -17.64 3.27
C LEU A 97 4.07 -16.73 2.94
N PHE A 98 3.02 -16.75 3.75
CA PHE A 98 1.85 -15.90 3.56
C PHE A 98 2.16 -14.41 3.70
N ARG A 99 2.98 -14.04 4.70
CA ARG A 99 3.45 -12.66 4.87
C ARG A 99 4.22 -12.19 3.63
N MET A 100 5.12 -13.02 3.13
CA MET A 100 5.94 -12.67 1.96
C MET A 100 5.09 -12.56 0.68
N CYS A 101 4.18 -13.51 0.45
CA CYS A 101 3.20 -13.42 -0.65
C CYS A 101 2.40 -12.11 -0.60
N SER A 102 1.96 -11.73 0.60
CA SER A 102 1.18 -10.50 0.82
C SER A 102 2.02 -9.25 0.51
N GLN A 103 3.28 -9.20 0.94
CA GLN A 103 4.19 -8.09 0.66
C GLN A 103 4.49 -7.97 -0.84
N LEU A 104 4.81 -9.07 -1.50
CA LEU A 104 5.05 -9.09 -2.95
C LEU A 104 3.83 -8.60 -3.72
N LYS A 105 2.63 -9.10 -3.38
CA LYS A 105 1.37 -8.64 -3.98
C LYS A 105 1.11 -7.15 -3.72
N TYR A 106 1.39 -6.67 -2.50
CA TYR A 106 1.23 -5.27 -2.12
C TYR A 106 2.11 -4.33 -2.97
N TYR A 107 3.36 -4.72 -3.24
CA TYR A 107 4.24 -3.97 -4.13
C TYR A 107 3.99 -4.22 -5.63
N GLY A 108 2.94 -4.96 -5.99
CA GLY A 108 2.53 -5.20 -7.37
C GLY A 108 3.32 -6.30 -8.08
N HIS A 109 4.02 -7.16 -7.34
CA HIS A 109 4.55 -8.41 -7.89
C HIS A 109 3.46 -9.48 -7.90
N LYS A 110 3.22 -10.08 -9.07
CA LYS A 110 2.30 -11.20 -9.21
C LYS A 110 2.92 -12.45 -8.60
N VAL A 111 2.23 -13.05 -7.63
CA VAL A 111 2.55 -14.37 -7.06
C VAL A 111 1.37 -15.28 -7.37
N THR A 112 1.63 -16.38 -8.08
CA THR A 112 0.65 -17.39 -8.49
C THR A 112 0.58 -18.53 -7.48
N ASP A 113 -0.46 -19.36 -7.57
CA ASP A 113 -0.58 -20.53 -6.70
C ASP A 113 0.51 -21.57 -7.00
N GLU A 114 0.96 -21.67 -8.26
CA GLU A 114 2.08 -22.52 -8.68
C GLU A 114 3.39 -22.07 -8.02
N ASP A 115 3.67 -20.76 -8.00
CA ASP A 115 4.86 -20.21 -7.31
C ASP A 115 4.86 -20.57 -5.81
N VAL A 116 3.68 -20.60 -5.18
CA VAL A 116 3.53 -20.96 -3.76
C VAL A 116 3.67 -22.47 -3.55
N LEU A 117 3.21 -23.28 -4.49
CA LEU A 117 3.37 -24.74 -4.47
C LEU A 117 4.82 -25.15 -4.64
N GLU A 118 5.60 -24.51 -5.50
CA GLU A 118 7.05 -24.76 -5.64
C GLU A 118 7.83 -24.48 -4.35
N LYS A 119 7.26 -23.69 -3.43
CA LYS A 119 7.84 -23.41 -2.11
C LYS A 119 7.47 -24.44 -1.05
N THR A 120 6.47 -25.29 -1.26
CA THR A 120 5.95 -26.24 -0.25
C THR A 120 6.53 -27.62 -0.46
#